data_AF-A0A3N5ZT93-F1
#
_entry.id   AF-A0A3N5ZT93-F1
#
_cell.length_a   1.000
_cell.length_b   1.000
_cell.length_c   1.000
_cell.angle_alpha   90.00
_cell.angle_beta   90.00
_cell.angle_gamma   90.00
#
_symmetry.space_group_name_H-M   'P 1'
#
loop_
_entity.id
_entity.type
_entity.pdbx_description
1 polymer ?
#
loop_
_entity_poly.entity_id
_entity_poly.type
_entity_poly.pdbx_seq_one_letter_code
_entity_poly.pdbx_strand_id
1 'polypeptide(L)' 'MLIIKILFSALILIAATYSLITKDYTYTPISSLLLGIYFAVLAFEEYKTKGKNGWGLFYLLVSVLIIVMALFSFF' A
#
# COMPACT_ATOMS: atom_id res chain seq x y z
N MET A 1 2.92 -8.43 -14.95
CA MET A 1 2.30 -8.21 -13.62
C MET A 1 3.29 -8.39 -12.47
N LEU A 2 4.01 -9.52 -12.38
CA LEU A 2 4.88 -9.83 -11.24
C LEU A 2 6.05 -8.85 -11.06
N ILE A 3 6.72 -8.47 -12.16
CA ILE A 3 7.82 -7.47 -12.16
C ILE A 3 7.35 -6.07 -11.74
N ILE A 4 6.17 -5.65 -12.21
CA ILE A 4 5.59 -4.34 -11.83
C ILE A 4 5.27 -4.33 -10.33
N LYS A 5 4.70 -5.42 -9.81
CA LYS A 5 4.43 -5.57 -8.38
C LYS A 5 5.69 -5.47 -7.53
N ILE A 6 6.79 -6.11 -7.96
CA ILE A 6 8.08 -6.08 -7.26
C ILE A 6 8.70 -4.67 -7.29
N LEU A 7 8.68 -4.00 -8.45
CA LEU A 7 9.18 -2.64 -8.58
C LEU A 7 8.38 -1.66 -7.71
N PHE A 8 7.05 -1.81 -7.67
CA PHE A 8 6.19 -0.97 -6.85
C PHE A 8 6.45 -1.16 -5.35
N SER A 9 6.54 -2.41 -4.88
CA SER A 9 6.82 -2.68 -3.47
C SER A 9 8.24 -2.28 -3.06
N ALA A 10 9.22 -2.43 -3.95
CA ALA A 10 10.59 -1.93 -3.72
C ALA A 10 10.60 -0.40 -3.59
N LEU A 11 9.90 0.32 -4.45
CA LEU A 11 9.83 1.78 -4.43
C LEU A 11 9.19 2.29 -3.13
N ILE A 12 8.12 1.64 -2.68
CA ILE A 12 7.46 1.98 -1.41
C ILE A 12 8.38 1.72 -0.22
N LEU A 13 9.12 0.60 -0.20
CA LEU A 13 10.09 0.30 0.86
C LEU A 13 11.24 1.32 0.91
N ILE A 14 11.74 1.73 -0.25
CA ILE A 14 12.80 2.74 -0.34
C ILE A 14 12.29 4.09 0.18
N ALA A 15 11.08 4.51 -0.23
CA ALA A 15 10.48 5.76 0.23
C ALA A 15 10.22 5.78 1.74
N ALA A 16 9.73 4.67 2.29
CA ALA A 16 9.52 4.51 3.74
C ALA A 16 10.83 4.57 4.51
N THR A 17 11.86 3.84 4.06
CA THR A 17 13.18 3.82 4.70
C THR A 17 13.86 5.17 4.61
N TYR A 18 13.78 5.84 3.46
CA TYR A 18 14.32 7.17 3.25
C TYR A 18 13.69 8.19 4.21
N SER A 19 12.36 8.23 4.30
CA SER A 19 11.64 9.14 5.22
C SER A 19 12.04 8.90 6.68
N LEU A 20 12.30 7.64 7.07
CA LEU A 20 12.73 7.29 8.41
C LEU A 20 14.16 7.77 8.71
N ILE A 21 15.07 7.67 7.73
CA ILE A 21 16.48 8.08 7.86
C ILE A 21 16.61 9.60 7.86
N THR A 22 15.94 10.27 6.92
CA THR A 22 16.03 11.74 6.78
C THR A 22 15.18 12.47 7.82
N LYS A 23 14.29 11.76 8.52
CA LYS A 23 13.23 12.32 9.37
C LYS A 23 12.35 13.34 8.62
N ASP A 24 12.39 13.30 7.30
CA ASP A 24 11.57 14.14 6.43
C ASP A 24 10.34 13.34 6.03
N TYR A 25 9.24 13.61 6.71
CA TYR A 25 7.97 12.93 6.50
C TYR A 25 7.08 13.62 5.47
N THR A 26 7.57 14.64 4.76
CA THR A 26 6.79 15.43 3.80
C THR A 26 6.11 14.56 2.73
N TYR A 27 6.76 13.47 2.31
CA TYR A 27 6.24 12.54 1.28
C TYR A 27 5.62 11.26 1.87
N THR A 28 5.56 11.14 3.20
CA THR A 28 4.97 9.98 3.88
C THR A 28 3.47 9.83 3.62
N PRO A 29 2.65 10.90 3.59
CA PRO A 29 1.22 10.79 3.25
C PRO A 29 0.99 10.24 1.84
N ILE A 30 1.75 10.73 0.85
CA ILE A 30 1.66 10.30 -0.55
C ILE A 30 2.11 8.84 -0.70
N SER A 31 3.21 8.47 -0.05
CA SER A 31 3.74 7.11 -0.07
C SER A 31 2.78 6.11 0.59
N SER A 32 2.11 6.53 1.67
CA SER A 32 1.09 5.74 2.37
C SER A 32 -0.16 5.57 1.51
N LEU A 33 -0.62 6.62 0.82
CA LEU A 33 -1.73 6.53 -0.14
C LEU A 33 -1.44 5.50 -1.24
N LEU A 34 -0.23 5.55 -1.83
CA LEU A 34 0.20 4.61 -2.87
C LEU A 34 0.26 3.17 -2.36
N LEU A 35 0.76 2.96 -1.13
CA LEU A 35 0.76 1.66 -0.46
C LEU A 35 -0.69 1.15 -0.27
N GLY A 36 -1.60 2.00 0.18
CA GLY A 36 -3.00 1.66 0.36
C GLY A 36 -3.66 1.21 -0.95
N ILE A 37 -3.46 1.95 -2.04
CA ILE A 37 -3.96 1.59 -3.37
C ILE A 37 -3.37 0.24 -3.83
N TYR A 38 -2.07 0.01 -3.59
CA TYR A 38 -1.42 -1.24 -3.93
C TYR A 38 -2.05 -2.45 -3.21
N PHE A 39 -2.38 -2.31 -1.93
CA PHE A 39 -3.10 -3.33 -1.17
C PHE A 39 -4.52 -3.59 -1.71
N ALA A 40 -5.23 -2.56 -2.22
CA ALA A 40 -6.52 -2.76 -2.87
C ALA A 40 -6.40 -3.59 -4.16
N VAL A 41 -5.37 -3.33 -4.96
CA VAL A 41 -5.09 -4.11 -6.17
C VAL A 41 -4.74 -5.56 -5.80
N LEU A 42 -3.92 -5.77 -4.77
CA LEU A 42 -3.63 -7.10 -4.23
C LEU A 42 -4.89 -7.83 -3.79
N ALA A 43 -5.77 -7.15 -3.05
CA ALA A 43 -7.04 -7.71 -2.62
C ALA A 43 -7.88 -8.19 -3.80
N PHE A 44 -8.00 -7.35 -4.84
CA PHE A 44 -8.78 -7.67 -6.03
C PHE A 44 -8.20 -8.87 -6.81
N GLU A 45 -6.87 -8.92 -6.97
CA GLU A 45 -6.20 -10.05 -7.58
C GLU A 45 -6.36 -11.34 -6.76
N GLU A 46 -6.23 -11.27 -5.44
CA GLU A 46 -6.41 -12.42 -4.54
C GLU A 46 -7.85 -12.94 -4.61
N TYR A 47 -8.84 -12.04 -4.63
CA TYR A 47 -10.25 -12.39 -4.83
C TYR A 47 -10.51 -13.06 -6.18
N LYS A 48 -9.89 -12.57 -7.24
CA LYS A 48 -10.02 -13.16 -8.58
C LYS A 48 -9.37 -14.54 -8.67
N THR A 49 -8.27 -14.77 -7.96
CA THR A 49 -7.47 -15.99 -8.07
C THR A 49 -7.91 -17.09 -7.10
N LYS A 50 -8.31 -16.73 -5.88
CA LYS A 50 -8.65 -17.67 -4.80
C LYS A 50 -10.10 -17.54 -4.30
N GLY A 51 -10.88 -16.62 -4.87
CA GLY A 51 -12.27 -16.39 -4.45
C GLY A 51 -12.37 -15.97 -2.98
N LYS A 52 -13.41 -16.46 -2.29
CA LYS A 52 -13.67 -16.16 -0.87
C LYS A 52 -12.72 -16.83 0.11
N ASN A 53 -11.92 -17.82 -0.32
CA ASN A 53 -10.98 -18.53 0.55
C ASN A 53 -9.58 -17.88 0.58
N GLY A 54 -9.39 -16.77 -0.12
CA GLY A 54 -8.14 -16.01 -0.11
C GLY A 54 -8.09 -14.94 0.98
N TRP A 55 -6.91 -14.34 1.14
CA TRP A 55 -6.68 -13.21 2.06
C TRP A 55 -7.18 -11.87 1.50
N GLY A 56 -8.00 -11.89 0.45
CA GLY A 56 -8.47 -10.69 -0.26
C GLY A 56 -9.21 -9.72 0.65
N LEU A 57 -10.07 -10.23 1.54
CA LEU A 57 -10.79 -9.38 2.51
C LEU A 57 -9.82 -8.67 3.47
N PHE A 58 -8.80 -9.39 3.94
CA PHE A 58 -7.78 -8.83 4.83
C PHE A 58 -6.99 -7.72 4.13
N TYR A 59 -6.52 -7.97 2.91
CA TYR A 59 -5.82 -6.94 2.12
C TYR A 59 -6.70 -5.72 1.81
N LEU A 60 -8.01 -5.93 1.60
CA LEU A 60 -8.95 -4.84 1.39
C LEU A 60 -9.16 -4.00 2.65
N LEU A 61 -9.31 -4.63 3.81
CA LEU A 61 -9.41 -3.93 5.10
C LEU A 61 -8.13 -3.13 5.41
N VAL A 62 -6.97 -3.74 5.21
CA VAL A 62 -5.66 -3.08 5.41
C VAL A 62 -5.50 -1.90 4.45
N SER A 63 -5.89 -2.06 3.18
CA SER A 63 -5.90 -0.98 2.20
C SER A 63 -6.73 0.21 2.64
N VAL A 64 -7.99 -0.03 3.05
CA VAL A 64 -8.90 1.03 3.52
C VAL A 64 -8.31 1.77 4.72
N LEU A 65 -7.77 1.04 5.69
CA LEU A 65 -7.17 1.63 6.89
C LEU A 65 -5.99 2.54 6.52
N ILE A 66 -5.08 2.07 5.66
CA ILE A 66 -3.92 2.84 5.20
C ILE A 66 -4.36 4.09 4.43
N ILE A 67 -5.34 3.98 3.54
CA ILE A 67 -5.85 5.13 2.76
C ILE A 67 -6.46 6.18 3.70
N VAL A 68 -7.27 5.75 4.67
CA VAL A 68 -7.87 6.66 5.66
C VAL A 68 -6.78 7.36 6.46
N MET A 69 -5.81 6.62 7.00
CA MET A 69 -4.68 7.21 7.73
C MET A 69 -3.90 8.19 6.86
N ALA A 70 -3.62 7.84 5.61
CA ALA A 70 -2.90 8.69 4.69
C ALA A 70 -3.65 10.00 4.43
N LEU A 71 -4.97 9.94 4.23
CA LEU A 71 -5.82 11.13 4.06
C LEU A 71 -5.79 12.04 5.29
N PHE A 72 -5.87 11.48 6.50
CA PHE A 72 -5.73 12.27 7.74
C PHE A 72 -4.36 12.91 7.89
N SER A 73 -3.29 12.31 7.36
CA SER A 73 -1.94 12.89 7.40
C SER A 73 -1.71 14.04 6.41
N PHE A 74 -2.65 14.32 5.51
CA PHE A 74 -2.61 15.53 4.66
C PHE A 74 -3.23 16.77 5.31
N PHE A 75 -4.03 16.59 6.38
CA PHE A 75 -4.70 17.66 7.13
C PHE A 75 -3.95 17.96 8.43
#